data_AF-A0A498C751-F1
#
_entry.id   AF-A0A498C751-F1
#
_cell.length_a   1.000
_cell.length_b   1.000
_cell.length_c   1.000
_cell.angle_alpha   90.00
_cell.angle_beta   90.00
_cell.angle_gamma   90.00
#
_symmetry.space_group_name_H-M   'P 1'
#
loop_
_entity.id
_entity.type
_entity.pdbx_description
1 polymer ?
#
loop_
_entity_poly.entity_id
_entity_poly.type
_entity_poly.pdbx_seq_one_letter_code
_entity_poly.pdbx_strand_id
1 'polypeptide(L)'
;MANQEKRNVIPPDRVLRILMKIGIPIAVFSLLCLWLSYFLDAPILLPVFFITALMAFGIGLAYNVRVVLLMLRQRREAENAEK
;
A
#
# COMPACT_ATOMS: atom_id res chain seq x y z
N MET A 1 31.48 -3.42 19.59
CA MET A 1 30.99 -3.26 18.21
C MET A 1 29.81 -4.22 18.01
N ALA A 2 28.58 -3.73 18.14
CA ALA A 2 27.37 -4.43 17.70
C ALA A 2 26.32 -3.34 17.40
N ASN A 3 26.66 -2.51 16.43
CA ASN A 3 25.68 -1.74 15.67
C ASN A 3 25.05 -2.74 14.66
N GLN A 4 23.81 -2.50 14.20
CA GLN A 4 22.93 -3.43 13.45
C GLN A 4 22.16 -4.39 14.39
N GLU A 5 20.89 -4.19 14.72
CA GLU A 5 19.74 -4.23 13.81
C GLU A 5 18.66 -3.28 14.38
N LYS A 6 18.73 -1.97 14.10
CA LYS A 6 17.55 -1.10 14.22
C LYS A 6 16.64 -1.53 13.08
N ARG A 7 15.97 -2.67 13.26
CA ARG A 7 14.95 -3.19 12.37
C ARG A 7 14.07 -1.97 12.11
N ASN A 8 14.01 -1.49 10.87
CA ASN A 8 13.15 -0.37 10.45
C ASN A 8 11.71 -0.87 10.60
N VAL A 9 11.29 -1.09 11.84
CA VAL A 9 9.94 -1.46 12.20
C VAL A 9 9.21 -0.15 12.03
N ILE A 10 8.69 0.08 10.82
CA ILE A 10 7.62 1.03 10.60
C ILE A 10 6.64 0.74 11.75
N PRO A 11 6.40 1.71 12.66
CA PRO A 11 5.57 1.49 13.82
C PRO A 11 4.28 0.85 13.33
N PRO A 12 3.75 -0.19 14.01
CA PRO A 12 2.54 -0.88 13.57
C PRO A 12 1.35 0.08 13.64
N ASP A 13 1.23 0.95 12.65
CA ASP A 13 0.18 1.93 12.51
C ASP A 13 -1.06 1.18 12.01
N ARG A 14 -2.13 1.27 12.79
CA ARG A 14 -3.39 0.56 12.55
C ARG A 14 -3.96 0.92 11.17
N VAL A 15 -3.79 2.17 10.73
CA VAL A 15 -4.26 2.64 9.41
C VAL A 15 -3.48 1.95 8.31
N LEU A 16 -2.15 1.89 8.45
CA LEU A 16 -1.28 1.23 7.48
C LEU A 16 -1.62 -0.26 7.28
N ARG A 17 -1.94 -0.96 8.37
CA ARG A 17 -2.40 -2.37 8.33
C ARG A 17 -3.76 -2.52 7.66
N ILE A 18 -4.70 -1.59 7.90
CA ILE A 18 -6.01 -1.58 7.25
C ILE A 18 -5.86 -1.35 5.74
N LEU A 19 -4.99 -0.42 5.33
CA LEU A 19 -4.73 -0.15 3.91
C LEU A 19 -4.18 -1.39 3.20
N MET A 20 -3.24 -2.13 3.80
CA MET A 20 -2.79 -3.41 3.22
C MET A 20 -3.91 -4.45 3.17
N LYS A 21 -4.66 -4.60 4.27
CA LYS A 21 -5.69 -5.64 4.38
C LYS A 21 -6.84 -5.44 3.39
N ILE A 22 -7.13 -4.20 3.00
CA ILE A 22 -8.19 -3.87 2.04
C ILE A 22 -7.61 -3.74 0.62
N GLY A 23 -6.49 -3.06 0.46
CA GLY A 23 -5.87 -2.79 -0.83
C GLY A 23 -5.40 -4.06 -1.55
N ILE A 24 -4.80 -5.01 -0.82
CA ILE A 24 -4.30 -6.25 -1.42
C ILE A 24 -5.44 -7.09 -2.02
N PRO A 25 -6.54 -7.40 -1.30
CA PRO A 25 -7.67 -8.10 -1.90
C PRO A 25 -8.28 -7.40 -3.10
N ILE A 26 -8.41 -6.07 -3.07
CA ILE A 26 -8.96 -5.30 -4.18
C ILE A 26 -8.05 -5.38 -5.41
N ALA A 27 -6.73 -5.29 -5.21
CA ALA A 27 -5.76 -5.43 -6.30
C ALA A 27 -5.81 -6.84 -6.93
N VAL A 28 -5.87 -7.88 -6.11
CA VAL A 28 -6.00 -9.27 -6.58
C VAL A 28 -7.31 -9.45 -7.35
N PHE A 29 -8.42 -8.94 -6.82
CA PHE A 29 -9.72 -9.00 -7.49
C PHE A 29 -9.70 -8.28 -8.84
N SER A 30 -9.09 -7.10 -8.90
CA SER A 30 -8.91 -6.35 -10.15
C SER A 30 -8.14 -7.18 -11.19
N LEU A 31 -7.02 -7.79 -10.80
CA LEU A 31 -6.23 -8.64 -11.69
C LEU A 31 -7.02 -9.86 -12.19
N LEU A 32 -7.82 -10.48 -11.32
CA LEU A 32 -8.70 -11.59 -11.69
C LEU A 32 -9.77 -11.15 -12.69
N CYS A 33 -10.38 -9.98 -12.53
CA CYS A 33 -11.32 -9.43 -13.49
C CYS A 33 -10.67 -9.20 -14.86
N LEU A 34 -9.43 -8.69 -14.90
CA LEU A 34 -8.70 -8.51 -16.14
C LEU A 34 -8.44 -9.84 -16.86
N TRP A 35 -8.00 -10.85 -16.12
CA TRP A 35 -7.78 -12.20 -16.66
C TRP A 35 -9.07 -12.84 -17.16
N LEU A 36 -10.16 -12.79 -16.38
CA LEU A 36 -11.45 -13.32 -16.84
C LEU A 36 -11.94 -12.59 -18.09
N SER A 37 -11.76 -11.27 -18.15
CA SER A 37 -12.12 -10.49 -19.35
C SER A 37 -11.37 -10.98 -20.58
N TYR A 38 -10.09 -11.33 -20.44
CA TYR A 38 -9.25 -11.84 -21.53
C TYR A 38 -9.61 -13.27 -21.93
N PHE A 39 -9.83 -14.19 -20.98
CA PHE A 39 -10.14 -15.58 -21.29
C PHE A 39 -11.55 -15.81 -21.81
N LEU A 40 -12.53 -15.00 -21.38
CA LEU A 40 -13.94 -15.17 -21.71
C LEU A 40 -14.42 -14.21 -22.81
N ASP A 41 -13.54 -13.39 -23.38
CA ASP A 41 -13.88 -12.32 -24.34
C ASP A 41 -15.08 -11.49 -23.88
N ALA A 42 -15.13 -11.21 -22.57
CA ALA A 42 -16.26 -10.58 -21.91
C ALA A 42 -15.96 -9.10 -21.66
N PRO A 43 -16.32 -8.19 -22.59
CA PRO A 43 -15.94 -6.77 -22.53
C PRO A 43 -16.54 -6.04 -21.33
N ILE A 44 -17.56 -6.61 -20.68
CA ILE A 44 -18.19 -6.02 -19.51
C ILE A 44 -17.32 -6.08 -18.24
N LEU A 45 -16.29 -6.94 -18.22
CA LEU A 45 -15.35 -7.02 -17.09
C LEU A 45 -14.27 -5.93 -17.14
N LEU A 46 -14.01 -5.32 -18.31
CA LEU A 46 -13.02 -4.24 -18.46
C LEU A 46 -13.35 -3.00 -17.61
N PRO A 47 -14.58 -2.44 -17.63
CA PRO A 47 -14.95 -1.34 -16.74
C PRO A 47 -14.78 -1.66 -15.25
N VAL A 48 -15.13 -2.89 -14.86
CA VAL A 48 -14.99 -3.37 -13.47
C VAL A 48 -13.51 -3.43 -13.07
N PHE A 49 -12.66 -3.93 -13.97
CA PHE A 49 -11.20 -3.88 -13.80
C PHE A 49 -10.71 -2.44 -13.62
N PHE A 50 -11.11 -1.49 -14.47
CA PHE A 50 -10.65 -0.11 -14.35
C PHE A 50 -11.02 0.55 -13.02
N ILE A 51 -12.26 0.38 -12.56
CA ILE A 51 -12.72 0.95 -11.28
C ILE A 51 -11.93 0.33 -10.10
N THR A 52 -11.79 -0.99 -10.08
CA THR A 52 -11.08 -1.70 -9.01
C THR A 52 -9.58 -1.40 -9.03
N ALA A 53 -8.98 -1.27 -10.21
CA ALA A 53 -7.59 -0.89 -10.39
C ALA A 53 -7.33 0.54 -9.90
N LEU A 54 -8.23 1.48 -10.20
CA LEU A 54 -8.13 2.86 -9.74
C LEU A 54 -8.24 2.94 -8.20
N MET A 55 -9.14 2.18 -7.59
CA MET A 55 -9.22 2.07 -6.13
C MET A 55 -7.95 1.47 -5.53
N ALA A 56 -7.45 0.35 -6.07
CA ALA A 56 -6.22 -0.28 -5.61
C ALA A 56 -5.03 0.68 -5.71
N PHE A 57 -4.92 1.42 -6.81
CA PHE A 57 -3.91 2.44 -7.02
C PHE A 57 -4.01 3.57 -5.99
N GLY A 58 -5.22 4.09 -5.75
CA GLY A 58 -5.46 5.12 -4.73
C GLY A 58 -5.06 4.66 -3.32
N ILE A 59 -5.38 3.41 -2.96
CA ILE A 59 -4.97 2.82 -1.67
C ILE A 59 -3.45 2.67 -1.59
N GLY A 60 -2.80 2.22 -2.68
CA GLY A 60 -1.34 2.11 -2.75
C GLY A 60 -0.63 3.45 -2.61
N LEU A 61 -1.15 4.51 -3.25
CA LEU A 61 -0.65 5.87 -3.06
C LEU A 61 -0.81 6.35 -1.62
N ALA A 62 -2.00 6.17 -1.03
CA ALA A 62 -2.26 6.57 0.35
C ALA A 62 -1.34 5.83 1.34
N TYR A 63 -1.08 4.54 1.11
CA TYR A 63 -0.13 3.74 1.88
C TYR A 63 1.27 4.34 1.79
N ASN A 64 1.77 4.57 0.57
CA ASN A 64 3.12 5.11 0.35
C ASN A 64 3.30 6.49 1.00
N VAL A 65 2.34 7.41 0.84
CA VAL A 65 2.39 8.74 1.47
C VAL A 65 2.43 8.63 3.00
N ARG A 66 1.62 7.74 3.59
CA ARG A 66 1.61 7.53 5.05
C ARG A 66 2.94 7.01 5.56
N VAL A 67 3.56 6.06 4.85
CA VAL A 67 4.89 5.55 5.18
C VAL A 67 5.93 6.67 5.16
N VAL A 68 5.97 7.48 4.09
CA VAL A 68 6.91 8.60 3.98
C VAL A 68 6.73 9.60 5.11
N LEU A 69 5.49 9.94 5.48
CA LEU A 69 5.21 10.84 6.60
C LEU A 69 5.70 10.28 7.95
N LEU A 70 5.50 8.98 8.20
CA LEU A 70 5.99 8.33 9.42
C LEU A 70 7.53 8.31 9.47
N MET A 71 8.18 7.98 8.35
CA MET A 71 9.64 8.03 8.24
C MET A 71 10.19 9.45 8.46
N LEU A 72 9.52 10.47 7.91
CA LEU A 72 9.91 11.87 8.08
C LEU A 72 9.78 12.32 9.55
N ARG A 73 8.71 11.91 10.24
CA ARG A 73 8.51 12.19 11.67
C ARG A 73 9.61 11.55 12.52
N GLN A 74 9.90 10.27 12.30
CA GLN A 74 10.98 9.57 13.02
C GLN A 74 12.34 10.22 12.82
N ARG A 75 12.64 10.69 11.60
CA ARG A 75 13.89 11.42 11.32
C ARG A 75 13.98 12.72 12.12
N ARG A 76 12.90 13.49 12.19
CA ARG A 76 12.85 14.75 12.97
C ARG A 76 12.95 14.52 14.47
N GLU A 77 12.31 13.48 14.98
CA GLU A 77 12.41 13.10 16.40
C GLU A 77 13.83 12.65 16.78
N ALA A 78 14.51 11.90 15.90
CA ALA A 78 15.90 11.51 16.10
C ALA A 78 16.85 12.73 16.10
N GLU A 79 16.68 13.67 15.16
CA GLU A 79 17.50 14.89 15.09
C GLU A 79 17.32 15.79 16.33
N ASN A 80 16.09 15.91 16.85
CA ASN A 80 15.81 16.70 18.04
C ASN A 80 16.28 16.02 19.35
N ALA A 81 16.42 14.70 19.37
CA ALA A 81 16.93 13.97 20.54
C ALA A 81 18.46 14.00 20.67
N GLU A 82 19.17 14.34 19.60
CA GLU A 82 20.64 14.51 19.57
C GLU A 82 21.09 15.95 19.85
N LYS A 83 20.17 16.92 19.92
CA LYS A 83 20.41 18.30 20.34
C LYS A 83 20.14 18.47 21.83
#